data_AF-A0AAW6KK01-F1
#
_entry.id   AF-A0AAW6KK01-F1
#
_cell.length_a   1.000
_cell.length_b   1.000
_cell.length_c   1.000
_cell.angle_alpha   90.00
_cell.angle_beta   90.00
_cell.angle_gamma   90.00
#
_symmetry.space_group_name_H-M   'P 1'
#
loop_
_entity.id
_entity.type
_entity.pdbx_description
1 polymer ?
#
loop_
_entity_poly.entity_id
_entity_poly.type
_entity_poly.pdbx_seq_one_letter_code
_entity_poly.pdbx_strand_id
1 'polypeptide(L)'
;HCFGCVLGTLACVTAGATMVPVQEFNPKEVLSAVETEKCTALHGVPTMFIAELNDQDFASYDLSSLRTGIMAGSNCPIEVMKKV
;
A
#
# COMPACT_ATOMS: atom_id res chain seq x y z
N HIS A 1 14.73 -0.07 4.31
CA HIS A 1 14.13 0.94 3.42
C HIS A 1 13.80 2.20 4.24
N CYS A 2 14.33 3.39 3.91
CA CYS A 2 14.13 4.58 4.76
C CYS A 2 12.66 5.03 4.85
N PHE A 3 11.98 5.11 3.71
CA PHE A 3 10.59 5.57 3.63
C PHE A 3 9.63 4.77 4.55
N GLY A 4 9.60 3.44 4.43
CA GLY A 4 8.72 2.59 5.25
C GLY A 4 9.07 2.65 6.74
N CYS A 5 10.37 2.56 7.07
CA CYS A 5 10.83 2.55 8.47
C CYS A 5 10.63 3.90 9.19
N VAL A 6 10.62 5.01 8.45
CA VAL A 6 10.51 6.35 9.04
C VAL A 6 9.11 6.91 8.82
N LEU A 7 8.73 7.20 7.57
CA LEU A 7 7.46 7.86 7.28
C LEU A 7 6.26 6.96 7.55
N GLY A 8 6.33 5.67 7.18
CA GLY A 8 5.25 4.71 7.46
C GLY A 8 5.00 4.56 8.97
N THR A 9 6.06 4.33 9.74
CA THR A 9 5.97 4.18 11.20
C THR A 9 5.54 5.47 11.89
N LEU A 10 6.13 6.62 11.55
CA LEU A 10 5.77 7.89 12.16
C LEU A 10 4.33 8.31 11.82
N ALA A 11 3.86 8.08 10.59
CA ALA A 11 2.47 8.36 10.23
C ALA A 11 1.51 7.56 11.11
N CYS A 12 1.79 6.28 11.36
CA CYS A 12 0.94 5.45 12.20
C CYS A 12 1.01 5.87 13.68
N VAL A 13 2.21 6.08 14.22
CA VAL A 13 2.40 6.46 15.63
C VAL A 13 1.76 7.81 15.94
N THR A 14 1.93 8.80 15.06
CA THR A 14 1.36 10.15 15.27
C THR A 14 -0.16 10.18 15.12
N ALA A 15 -0.73 9.34 14.25
CA ALA A 15 -2.17 9.22 14.07
C ALA A 15 -2.85 8.24 15.04
N GLY A 16 -2.09 7.50 15.86
CA GLY A 16 -2.62 6.42 16.69
C GLY A 16 -3.21 5.26 15.87
N ALA A 17 -2.67 5.00 14.68
CA ALA A 17 -3.14 3.97 13.77
C ALA A 17 -2.49 2.60 14.03
N THR A 18 -3.18 1.53 13.66
CA THR A 18 -2.63 0.18 13.63
C THR A 18 -1.69 0.01 12.44
N MET A 19 -0.50 -0.53 12.68
CA MET A 19 0.46 -0.89 11.63
C MET A 19 0.30 -2.36 11.25
N VAL A 20 0.20 -2.64 9.95
CA VAL A 20 0.20 -4.00 9.38
C VAL A 20 1.44 -4.15 8.49
N PRO A 21 2.62 -4.48 9.08
CA PRO A 21 3.84 -4.64 8.32
C PRO A 21 3.88 -5.97 7.57
N VAL A 22 4.28 -5.94 6.30
CA VAL A 22 4.63 -7.13 5.51
C VAL A 22 6.15 -7.26 5.52
N GLN A 23 6.68 -8.46 5.79
CA GLN A 23 8.12 -8.69 5.96
C GLN A 23 8.91 -8.46 4.67
N GLU A 24 8.37 -8.94 3.56
CA GLU A 24 8.91 -8.78 2.21
C GLU A 24 7.77 -8.41 1.25
N PHE A 25 8.05 -7.63 0.21
CA PHE A 25 7.00 -7.25 -0.72
C PHE A 25 6.54 -8.44 -1.56
N ASN A 26 5.25 -8.74 -1.46
CA ASN A 26 4.53 -9.62 -2.37
C ASN A 26 3.14 -9.00 -2.63
N PRO A 27 2.75 -8.71 -3.89
CA PRO A 27 1.49 -8.03 -4.18
C PRO A 27 0.27 -8.78 -3.64
N LYS A 28 0.27 -10.12 -3.70
CA LYS A 28 -0.83 -10.94 -3.18
C LYS A 28 -0.94 -10.88 -1.67
N GLU A 29 0.19 -10.91 -0.97
CA GLU A 29 0.21 -10.78 0.49
C GLU A 29 -0.25 -9.39 0.94
N VAL A 30 0.16 -8.34 0.22
CA VAL A 30 -0.28 -6.97 0.50
C VAL A 30 -1.79 -6.82 0.29
N LEU A 31 -2.32 -7.25 -0.86
CA LEU A 31 -3.75 -7.16 -1.17
C LEU A 31 -4.60 -7.97 -0.18
N SER A 32 -4.16 -9.19 0.16
CA SER A 32 -4.80 -10.04 1.17
C SER A 32 -4.78 -9.42 2.57
N ALA A 33 -3.67 -8.78 2.96
CA ALA A 33 -3.56 -8.07 4.23
C ALA A 33 -4.50 -6.85 4.27
N VAL A 34 -4.63 -6.11 3.17
CA VAL A 34 -5.57 -4.99 3.07
C VAL A 34 -7.01 -5.46 3.29
N GLU A 35 -7.41 -6.53 2.63
CA GLU A 35 -8.76 -7.10 2.77
C GLU A 35 -9.01 -7.62 4.20
N THR A 36 -8.09 -8.45 4.71
CA THR A 36 -8.24 -9.13 6.00
C THR A 36 -8.24 -8.16 7.17
N GLU A 37 -7.30 -7.21 7.18
CA GLU A 37 -7.13 -6.24 8.26
C GLU A 37 -7.92 -4.94 8.03
N LYS A 38 -8.63 -4.84 6.89
CA LYS A 38 -9.37 -3.64 6.46
C LYS A 38 -8.50 -2.38 6.50
N CYS A 39 -7.28 -2.51 5.96
CA CYS A 39 -6.32 -1.41 5.93
C CYS A 39 -6.93 -0.20 5.24
N THR A 40 -6.78 0.98 5.86
CA THR A 40 -7.37 2.22 5.34
C THR A 40 -6.39 3.10 4.57
N ALA A 41 -5.11 2.76 4.66
CA ALA A 41 -4.02 3.39 3.94
C ALA A 41 -3.01 2.35 3.45
N LEU A 42 -2.48 2.54 2.23
CA LEU A 42 -1.43 1.69 1.67
C LEU A 42 -0.21 2.54 1.26
N HIS A 43 0.99 2.07 1.62
CA HIS A 43 2.23 2.82 1.47
C HIS A 43 3.22 2.01 0.64
N GLY A 44 3.78 2.61 -0.43
CA GLY A 44 4.66 1.89 -1.33
C GLY A 44 5.41 2.80 -2.31
N VAL A 45 6.29 2.19 -3.11
CA VAL A 45 6.88 2.84 -4.28
C VAL A 45 5.98 2.60 -5.51
N PRO A 46 6.05 3.44 -6.56
CA PRO A 46 5.24 3.26 -7.78
C PRO A 46 5.25 1.85 -8.37
N THR A 47 6.39 1.15 -8.36
CA THR A 47 6.52 -0.21 -8.90
C THR A 47 5.74 -1.25 -8.09
N MET A 48 5.53 -1.04 -6.78
CA MET A 48 4.70 -1.92 -5.94
C MET A 48 3.23 -1.81 -6.33
N PHE A 49 2.72 -0.58 -6.47
CA PHE A 49 1.36 -0.33 -6.93
C PHE A 49 1.12 -0.86 -8.35
N ILE A 50 2.09 -0.74 -9.26
CA ILE A 50 2.00 -1.36 -10.59
C ILE A 50 1.88 -2.88 -10.49
N ALA A 51 2.66 -3.52 -9.60
CA ALA A 51 2.61 -4.97 -9.41
C ALA A 51 1.27 -5.41 -8.80
N GLU A 52 0.74 -4.67 -7.82
CA GLU A 52 -0.57 -4.90 -7.22
C GLU A 52 -1.69 -4.76 -8.27
N LEU A 53 -1.71 -3.65 -9.02
CA LEU A 53 -2.72 -3.39 -10.07
C LEU A 53 -2.68 -4.40 -11.23
N ASN A 54 -1.55 -5.05 -11.46
CA ASN A 54 -1.38 -6.07 -12.50
C ASN A 54 -1.57 -7.50 -11.97
N ASP A 55 -1.90 -7.68 -10.69
CA ASP A 55 -2.21 -9.00 -10.15
C ASP A 55 -3.45 -9.58 -10.86
N GLN A 56 -3.38 -10.85 -11.25
CA GLN A 56 -4.47 -11.50 -11.99
C GLN A 56 -5.78 -11.56 -11.18
N ASP A 57 -5.65 -11.61 -9.86
CA ASP A 57 -6.75 -11.72 -8.92
C ASP A 57 -7.12 -10.35 -8.33
N PHE A 58 -6.54 -9.23 -8.81
CA PHE A 58 -6.72 -7.89 -8.24
C PHE A 58 -8.20 -7.52 -8.02
N ALA A 59 -9.06 -7.81 -8.99
CA ALA A 59 -10.49 -7.50 -8.93
C ALA A 59 -11.29 -8.39 -7.96
N SER A 60 -10.67 -9.43 -7.39
CA SER A 60 -11.31 -10.33 -6.43
C SER A 60 -11.18 -9.87 -4.97
N TYR A 61 -10.21 -9.00 -4.68
CA TYR A 61 -9.97 -8.49 -3.32
C TYR A 61 -10.94 -7.34 -2.98
N ASP A 62 -11.52 -7.35 -1.77
CA ASP A 62 -12.26 -6.21 -1.22
C ASP A 62 -11.30 -5.13 -0.72
N LEU A 63 -11.04 -4.15 -1.58
CA LEU A 63 -10.18 -3.00 -1.29
C LEU A 63 -10.99 -1.74 -0.91
N SER A 64 -12.30 -1.86 -0.64
CA SER A 64 -13.19 -0.72 -0.37
C SER A 64 -12.84 0.06 0.91
N SER A 65 -12.04 -0.54 1.79
CA SER A 65 -11.55 0.10 3.02
C SER A 65 -10.43 1.12 2.78
N LEU A 66 -9.69 1.01 1.67
CA LEU A 66 -8.64 1.95 1.30
C LEU A 66 -9.25 3.31 0.95
N ARG A 67 -8.72 4.36 1.57
CA ARG A 67 -9.16 5.75 1.32
C ARG A 67 -8.01 6.73 1.09
N THR A 68 -6.78 6.30 1.34
CA THR A 68 -5.59 7.13 1.21
C THR A 68 -4.36 6.25 1.08
N GLY A 69 -3.21 6.85 0.85
CA GLY A 69 -1.94 6.14 0.82
C GLY A 69 -0.79 7.09 0.60
N ILE A 70 0.41 6.53 0.56
CA ILE A 70 1.61 7.28 0.19
C ILE A 70 2.37 6.52 -0.88
N MET A 71 2.52 7.15 -2.04
CA MET A 71 3.43 6.73 -3.10
C MET A 71 4.68 7.59 -3.05
N ALA A 72 5.83 7.00 -2.75
CA ALA A 72 7.09 7.74 -2.60
C ALA A 72 8.31 6.87 -2.90
N GLY A 73 9.49 7.48 -3.01
CA GLY A 73 10.78 6.79 -3.17
C GLY A 73 11.28 6.69 -4.62
N SER A 74 10.47 7.06 -5.60
CA SER A 74 10.88 7.25 -7.01
C SER A 74 9.88 8.15 -7.74
N ASN A 75 10.13 8.43 -9.03
CA ASN A 75 9.20 9.20 -9.88
C ASN A 75 7.83 8.53 -9.91
N CYS A 76 6.79 9.27 -9.50
CA CYS A 76 5.41 8.80 -9.48
C CYS A 76 4.75 9.07 -10.84
N PRO A 77 4.57 8.07 -11.72
CA PRO A 77 3.99 8.28 -13.03
C PRO A 77 2.51 8.62 -12.89
N ILE A 78 2.04 9.65 -13.59
CA ILE A 78 0.67 10.14 -13.43
C ILE A 78 -0.39 9.11 -13.85
N GLU A 79 -0.04 8.22 -14.77
CA GLU A 79 -0.93 7.14 -15.21
C GLU A 79 -1.19 6.12 -14.12
N VAL A 80 -0.20 5.85 -13.26
CA VAL A 80 -0.35 4.97 -12.10
C VAL A 80 -1.16 5.68 -11.02
N MET A 81 -0.83 6.95 -10.75
CA MET A 81 -1.55 7.80 -9.79
C MET A 81 -3.05 7.92 -10.06
N LYS A 82 -3.49 7.82 -11.33
CA LYS A 82 -4.91 7.87 -11.69
C LYS A 82 -5.66 6.55 -11.47
N LYS A 83 -4.94 5.44 -11.30
CA LYS A 83 -5.49 4.09 -11.10
C LYS A 83 -5.50 3.68 -9.62
N VAL A 84 -4.93 4.49 -8.75
CA VAL A 84 -4.84 4.29 -7.29
C VAL A 84 -5.68 5.31 -6.54
#